data_AF-A0A938LGS1-F1
#
_entry.id   AF-A0A938LGS1-F1
#
_cell.length_a   1.000
_cell.length_b   1.000
_cell.length_c   1.000
_cell.angle_alpha   90.00
_cell.angle_beta   90.00
_cell.angle_gamma   90.00
#
_symmetry.space_group_name_H-M   'P 1'
#
loop_
_entity.id
_entity.type
_entity.pdbx_description
1 polymer ?
#
loop_
_entity_poly.entity_id
_entity_poly.type
_entity_poly.pdbx_seq_one_letter_code
_entity_poly.pdbx_strand_id
1 'polypeptide(L)'
;MSEQQYVLPCACGRTRRVGASQAGEQVDCECGAKITVPTLRGLRALASAPDDRPHSAHRVPEAGRPSSVAGCLFAFVFLGFITSCVFTAAMFALRARLDPHRPFDAVLAANADQIDRLPIDESYHVWTHYERDGIGGEMPTAEIIDWTRSRMYVRLGAGGGIAAAVLLIAMIAVGWAARSSRSAPPSRRT
;
A
#
# COMPACT_ATOMS: atom_id res chain seq x y z
N MET A 1 5.91 13.77 -37.74
CA MET A 1 4.84 13.52 -38.73
C MET A 1 5.26 12.31 -39.55
N SER A 2 4.46 11.24 -39.59
CA SER A 2 4.82 10.01 -40.32
C SER A 2 4.48 10.18 -41.81
N GLU A 3 5.45 10.09 -42.70
CA GLU A 3 5.22 10.14 -44.15
C GLU A 3 4.62 8.81 -44.64
N GLN A 4 3.47 8.87 -45.32
CA GLN A 4 2.84 7.70 -45.95
C GLN A 4 3.63 7.29 -47.19
N GLN A 5 3.97 5.99 -47.28
CA GLN A 5 4.69 5.41 -48.40
C GLN A 5 3.76 4.56 -49.27
N TYR A 6 3.90 4.69 -50.58
CA TYR A 6 3.08 4.04 -51.60
C TYR A 6 3.95 3.14 -52.48
N VAL A 7 3.39 2.05 -52.99
CA VAL A 7 4.11 1.09 -53.83
C VAL A 7 3.78 1.32 -55.30
N LEU A 8 4.76 1.73 -56.11
CA LEU A 8 4.64 1.97 -57.54
C LEU A 8 5.19 0.77 -58.35
N PRO A 9 4.37 0.07 -59.15
CA PRO A 9 4.85 -1.00 -60.01
C PRO A 9 5.57 -0.45 -61.24
N CYS A 10 6.68 -1.05 -61.61
CA CYS A 10 7.41 -0.80 -62.85
C CYS A 10 7.02 -1.84 -63.93
N ALA A 11 7.11 -1.47 -65.21
CA ALA A 11 6.95 -2.39 -66.34
C ALA A 11 7.94 -3.57 -66.33
N CYS A 12 9.06 -3.46 -65.59
CA CYS A 12 9.99 -4.58 -65.39
C CYS A 12 9.52 -5.62 -64.35
N GLY A 13 8.32 -5.45 -63.78
CA GLY A 13 7.74 -6.34 -62.77
C GLY A 13 8.18 -6.07 -61.33
N ARG A 14 9.15 -5.16 -61.11
CA ARG A 14 9.59 -4.74 -59.76
C ARG A 14 8.76 -3.58 -59.23
N THR A 15 8.67 -3.47 -57.92
CA THR A 15 7.93 -2.40 -57.24
C THR A 15 8.86 -1.45 -56.50
N ARG A 16 8.53 -0.16 -56.48
CA ARG A 16 9.31 0.88 -55.80
C ARG A 16 8.46 1.60 -54.77
N ARG A 17 9.02 1.86 -53.58
CA ARG A 17 8.37 2.71 -52.57
C ARG A 17 8.61 4.18 -52.86
N VAL A 18 7.54 4.96 -52.90
CA VAL A 18 7.57 6.40 -53.13
C VAL A 18 6.73 7.12 -52.06
N GLY A 19 7.18 8.29 -51.63
CA GLY A 19 6.46 9.12 -50.67
C GLY A 19 5.47 10.07 -51.34
N ALA A 20 4.52 10.60 -50.58
CA ALA A 20 3.60 11.64 -51.07
C ALA A 20 4.32 12.90 -51.59
N SER A 21 5.50 13.21 -51.05
CA SER A 21 6.35 14.32 -51.47
C SER A 21 6.96 14.17 -52.87
N GLN A 22 7.00 12.94 -53.41
CA GLN A 22 7.57 12.62 -54.72
C GLN A 22 6.50 12.55 -55.83
N ALA A 23 5.27 12.98 -55.54
CA ALA A 23 4.17 12.93 -56.49
C ALA A 23 4.41 13.84 -57.69
N GLY A 24 4.32 13.29 -58.92
CA GLY A 24 4.59 14.03 -60.16
C GLY A 24 6.06 14.10 -60.57
N GLU A 25 6.98 13.51 -59.80
CA GLU A 25 8.41 13.48 -60.11
C GLU A 25 8.78 12.25 -60.99
N GLN A 26 9.94 12.29 -61.65
CA GLN A 26 10.51 11.11 -62.32
C GLN A 26 11.55 10.47 -61.43
N VAL A 27 11.40 9.16 -61.19
CA VAL A 27 12.29 8.41 -60.30
C VAL A 27 12.91 7.22 -61.04
N ASP A 28 14.21 7.00 -60.87
CA ASP A 28 14.97 5.94 -61.57
C ASP A 28 14.76 4.55 -60.97
N CYS A 29 14.14 3.64 -61.69
CA CYS A 29 14.00 2.26 -61.24
C CYS A 29 15.35 1.54 -61.19
N GLU A 30 15.46 0.48 -60.38
CA GLU A 30 16.63 -0.40 -60.35
C GLU A 30 16.88 -1.16 -61.68
N CYS A 31 15.93 -1.13 -62.62
CA CYS A 31 16.17 -1.59 -63.99
C CYS A 31 16.82 -0.53 -64.90
N GLY A 32 17.11 0.66 -64.38
CA GLY A 32 17.66 1.79 -65.12
C GLY A 32 16.60 2.63 -65.86
N ALA A 33 15.32 2.27 -65.80
CA ALA A 33 14.24 3.02 -66.46
C ALA A 33 13.73 4.17 -65.59
N LYS A 34 13.43 5.33 -66.21
CA LYS A 34 12.77 6.45 -65.55
C LYS A 34 11.26 6.22 -65.47
N ILE A 35 10.71 6.20 -64.26
CA ILE A 35 9.27 6.03 -64.02
C ILE A 35 8.69 7.34 -63.51
N THR A 36 7.63 7.82 -64.15
CA THR A 36 6.88 8.98 -63.66
C THR A 36 5.97 8.57 -62.51
N VAL A 37 6.16 9.19 -61.35
CA VAL A 37 5.29 9.01 -60.19
C VAL A 37 3.96 9.70 -60.49
N PRO A 38 2.81 9.01 -60.38
CA PRO A 38 1.50 9.63 -60.57
C PRO A 38 1.30 10.82 -59.64
N THR A 39 0.40 11.74 -60.03
CA THR A 39 0.04 12.87 -59.16
C THR A 39 -0.53 12.39 -57.82
N LEU A 40 -0.63 13.27 -56.83
CA LEU A 40 -1.20 12.94 -55.51
C LEU A 40 -2.58 12.27 -55.59
N ARG A 41 -3.38 12.61 -56.60
CA ARG A 41 -4.69 11.97 -56.85
C ARG A 41 -4.51 10.52 -57.35
N GLY A 42 -3.50 10.26 -58.18
CA GLY A 42 -3.13 8.94 -58.66
C GLY A 42 -2.52 8.05 -57.58
N LEU A 43 -1.69 8.59 -56.68
CA LEU A 43 -1.08 7.83 -55.57
C LEU A 43 -2.11 7.20 -54.62
N ARG A 44 -3.25 7.86 -54.38
CA ARG A 44 -4.35 7.30 -53.58
C ARG A 44 -5.01 6.07 -54.20
N ALA A 45 -4.83 5.85 -55.50
CA ALA A 45 -5.34 4.67 -56.20
C ALA A 45 -4.34 3.49 -56.16
N LEU A 46 -3.11 3.69 -55.69
CA LEU A 46 -2.14 2.61 -55.46
C LEU A 46 -2.28 2.04 -54.05
N ALA A 47 -1.97 0.74 -53.91
CA ALA A 47 -1.96 0.08 -52.61
C ALA A 47 -0.91 0.74 -51.69
N SER A 48 -1.33 1.14 -50.50
CA SER A 48 -0.42 1.60 -49.45
C SER A 48 0.59 0.50 -49.13
N ALA A 49 1.87 0.87 -48.99
CA ALA A 49 2.88 -0.10 -48.55
C ALA A 49 2.50 -0.60 -47.14
N PRO A 50 2.65 -1.90 -46.84
CA PRO A 50 2.60 -2.36 -45.45
C PRO A 50 3.62 -1.55 -44.65
N ASP A 51 3.17 -0.99 -43.53
CA ASP A 51 4.01 -0.20 -42.63
C ASP A 51 5.05 -1.17 -42.02
N ASP A 52 6.26 -1.20 -42.58
CA ASP A 52 7.42 -1.96 -42.05
C ASP A 52 7.99 -1.32 -40.76
N ARG A 53 7.15 -0.59 -40.03
CA ARG A 53 7.41 -0.42 -38.61
C ARG A 53 7.31 -1.80 -38.00
N PRO A 54 8.35 -2.30 -37.31
CA PRO A 54 8.22 -3.55 -36.58
C PRO A 54 7.00 -3.36 -35.69
N HIS A 55 5.92 -4.08 -36.00
CA HIS A 55 4.86 -4.32 -35.05
C HIS A 55 5.59 -4.85 -33.84
N SER A 56 5.74 -4.00 -32.83
CA SER A 56 6.09 -4.44 -31.50
C SER A 56 4.97 -5.38 -31.15
N ALA A 57 5.17 -6.67 -31.44
CA ALA A 57 4.31 -7.74 -31.02
C ALA A 57 3.98 -7.38 -29.59
N HIS A 58 2.71 -7.16 -29.32
CA HIS A 58 2.24 -7.01 -27.97
C HIS A 58 2.60 -8.34 -27.32
N ARG A 59 3.80 -8.43 -26.74
CA ARG A 59 4.20 -9.56 -25.94
C ARG A 59 3.19 -9.52 -24.83
N VAL A 60 2.25 -10.45 -24.87
CA VAL A 60 1.53 -10.87 -23.67
C VAL A 60 2.65 -11.04 -22.64
N PRO A 61 2.68 -10.23 -21.56
CA PRO A 61 3.72 -10.38 -20.58
C PRO A 61 3.59 -11.80 -20.07
N GLU A 62 4.54 -12.65 -20.45
CA GLU A 62 4.70 -13.98 -19.88
C GLU A 62 4.68 -13.74 -18.37
N ALA A 63 3.61 -14.18 -17.72
CA ALA A 63 3.40 -13.98 -16.31
C ALA A 63 4.49 -14.78 -15.61
N GLY A 64 5.66 -14.13 -15.42
CA GLY A 64 6.82 -14.73 -14.79
C GLY A 64 6.35 -15.31 -13.48
N ARG A 65 6.54 -16.63 -13.32
CA ARG A 65 6.12 -17.38 -12.13
C ARG A 65 6.54 -16.54 -10.92
N PRO A 66 5.59 -16.08 -10.09
CA PRO A 66 5.93 -15.30 -8.92
C PRO A 66 6.88 -16.16 -8.09
N SER A 67 8.00 -15.58 -7.67
CA SER A 67 8.91 -16.29 -6.77
C SER A 67 8.12 -16.64 -5.51
N SER A 68 7.90 -17.94 -5.28
CA SER A 68 7.07 -18.43 -4.17
C SER A 68 7.52 -17.85 -2.82
N VAL A 69 8.82 -17.58 -2.70
CA VAL A 69 9.44 -16.92 -1.54
C VAL A 69 8.91 -15.50 -1.30
N ALA A 70 8.78 -14.66 -2.34
CA ALA A 70 8.28 -13.30 -2.18
C ALA A 70 6.79 -13.28 -1.79
N GLY A 71 6.00 -14.23 -2.32
CA GLY A 71 4.61 -14.43 -1.93
C GLY A 71 4.47 -14.87 -0.47
N CYS A 72 5.26 -15.85 -0.04
CA CYS A 72 5.29 -16.30 1.36
C CYS A 72 5.70 -15.16 2.30
N LEU A 73 6.77 -14.43 1.97
CA LEU A 73 7.25 -13.34 2.81
C LEU A 73 6.21 -12.21 2.93
N PHE A 74 5.55 -11.86 1.82
CA PHE A 74 4.44 -10.90 1.87
C PHE A 74 3.29 -11.39 2.76
N ALA A 75 2.91 -12.67 2.66
CA ALA A 75 1.85 -13.25 3.49
C ALA A 75 2.20 -13.20 4.99
N PHE A 76 3.44 -13.52 5.37
CA PHE A 76 3.89 -13.45 6.77
C PHE A 76 3.90 -12.02 7.30
N VAL A 77 4.41 -11.06 6.52
CA VAL A 77 4.43 -9.65 6.93
C VAL A 77 3.00 -9.10 7.04
N PHE A 78 2.12 -9.45 6.11
CA PHE A 78 0.71 -9.06 6.15
C PHE A 78 -0.03 -9.66 7.35
N LEU A 79 0.21 -10.93 7.66
CA LEU A 79 -0.35 -11.56 8.86
C LEU A 79 0.14 -10.86 10.13
N GLY A 80 1.44 -10.57 10.22
CA GLY A 80 2.01 -9.80 11.32
C GLY A 80 1.40 -8.40 11.45
N PHE A 81 1.13 -7.74 10.31
CA PHE A 81 0.48 -6.43 10.30
C PHE A 81 -0.94 -6.51 10.88
N ILE A 82 -1.73 -7.49 10.45
CA ILE A 82 -3.09 -7.69 10.98
C ILE A 82 -3.05 -7.99 12.47
N THR A 83 -2.18 -8.91 12.93
CA THR A 83 -2.09 -9.25 14.35
C THR A 83 -1.67 -8.04 15.19
N SER A 84 -0.74 -7.22 14.70
CA SER A 84 -0.33 -5.98 15.37
C SER A 84 -1.45 -4.94 15.46
N CYS A 85 -2.25 -4.79 14.39
CA CYS A 85 -3.44 -3.92 14.38
C CYS A 85 -4.51 -4.39 15.37
N VAL A 86 -4.81 -5.70 15.37
CA VAL A 86 -5.77 -6.31 16.30
C VAL A 86 -5.29 -6.15 17.75
N PHE A 87 -4.01 -6.43 18.02
CA PHE A 87 -3.43 -6.27 19.34
C PHE A 87 -3.52 -4.82 19.83
N THR A 88 -3.18 -3.86 18.96
CA THR A 88 -3.27 -2.42 19.27
C THR A 88 -4.72 -2.02 19.60
N ALA A 89 -5.68 -2.40 18.74
CA ALA A 89 -7.09 -2.12 18.96
C ALA A 89 -7.60 -2.75 20.27
N ALA A 90 -7.19 -3.98 20.58
CA ALA A 90 -7.54 -4.66 21.82
C ALA A 90 -6.97 -3.93 23.06
N MET A 91 -5.73 -3.45 23.01
CA MET A 91 -5.13 -2.69 24.11
C MET A 91 -5.85 -1.37 24.36
N PHE A 92 -6.22 -0.65 23.30
CA PHE A 92 -6.99 0.59 23.44
C PHE A 92 -8.43 0.33 23.90
N ALA A 93 -9.07 -0.75 23.44
CA ALA A 93 -10.39 -1.14 23.91
C ALA A 93 -10.38 -1.55 25.39
N LEU A 94 -9.37 -2.30 25.83
CA LEU A 94 -9.18 -2.61 27.24
C LEU A 94 -8.99 -1.33 28.05
N ARG A 95 -8.10 -0.42 27.62
CA ARG A 95 -7.92 0.88 28.26
C ARG A 95 -9.23 1.65 28.39
N ALA A 96 -10.07 1.68 27.35
CA ALA A 96 -11.35 2.39 27.39
C ALA A 96 -12.34 1.80 28.41
N ARG A 97 -12.20 0.53 28.78
CA ARG A 97 -12.99 -0.12 29.85
C ARG A 97 -12.45 0.15 31.25
N LEU A 98 -11.15 0.44 31.36
CA LEU A 98 -10.57 0.96 32.60
C LEU A 98 -10.88 2.45 32.65
N ASP A 99 -12.10 2.79 33.04
CA ASP A 99 -12.51 4.17 33.26
C ASP A 99 -11.66 4.78 34.39
N PRO A 100 -10.64 5.61 34.08
CA PRO A 100 -9.78 6.20 35.11
C PRO A 100 -10.46 7.40 35.77
N HIS A 101 -11.70 7.72 35.37
CA HIS A 101 -12.47 8.87 35.83
C HIS A 101 -13.74 8.41 36.54
N ARG A 102 -13.61 7.48 37.51
CA ARG A 102 -14.53 7.59 38.66
C ARG A 102 -14.15 8.91 39.35
N PRO A 103 -15.00 9.96 39.30
CA PRO A 103 -14.68 11.18 40.00
C PRO A 103 -14.53 10.81 41.47
N PHE A 104 -13.40 11.19 42.06
CA PHE A 104 -13.15 10.99 43.49
C PHE A 104 -14.35 11.44 44.33
N ASP A 105 -15.03 12.50 43.88
CA ASP A 105 -16.28 13.03 44.45
C ASP A 105 -17.41 12.00 44.55
N ALA A 106 -17.60 11.13 43.55
CA ALA A 106 -18.64 10.10 43.60
C ALA A 106 -18.29 8.99 44.59
N VAL A 107 -16.99 8.65 44.71
CA VAL A 107 -16.51 7.67 45.71
C VAL A 107 -16.60 8.27 47.11
N LEU A 108 -16.21 9.53 47.27
CA LEU A 108 -16.28 10.27 48.53
C LEU A 108 -17.73 10.44 48.97
N ALA A 109 -18.64 10.81 48.06
CA ALA A 109 -20.08 10.93 48.36
C ALA A 109 -20.70 9.59 48.76
N ALA A 110 -20.34 8.50 48.09
CA ALA A 110 -20.81 7.17 48.46
C ALA A 110 -20.30 6.73 49.84
N ASN A 111 -19.03 7.03 50.16
CA ASN A 111 -18.46 6.76 51.47
C ASN A 111 -19.09 7.62 52.56
N ALA A 112 -19.35 8.91 52.28
CA ALA A 112 -20.02 9.81 53.22
C ALA A 112 -21.43 9.32 53.54
N ASP A 113 -22.22 8.95 52.53
CA ASP A 113 -23.57 8.37 52.73
C ASP A 113 -23.53 7.08 53.56
N GLN A 114 -22.49 6.26 53.38
CA GLN A 114 -22.30 5.05 54.19
C GLN A 114 -21.97 5.39 55.65
N ILE A 115 -21.10 6.37 55.89
CA ILE A 115 -20.72 6.82 57.23
C ILE A 115 -21.91 7.44 57.96
N ASP A 116 -22.72 8.27 57.28
CA ASP A 116 -23.88 8.93 57.87
C ASP A 116 -24.98 7.95 58.30
N ARG A 117 -25.01 6.75 57.72
CA ARG A 117 -25.97 5.69 58.06
C ARG A 117 -25.46 4.71 59.10
N LEU A 118 -24.20 4.83 59.53
CA LEU A 118 -23.62 3.90 60.48
C LEU A 118 -24.20 4.16 61.89
N PRO A 119 -24.74 3.13 62.57
CA PRO A 119 -25.11 3.22 63.97
C PRO A 119 -23.94 3.69 64.85
N ILE A 120 -24.24 4.37 65.95
CA ILE A 120 -23.22 5.00 66.79
C ILE A 120 -22.28 3.98 67.46
N ASP A 121 -22.79 2.81 67.79
CA ASP A 121 -22.03 1.69 68.34
C ASP A 121 -21.08 1.09 67.28
N GLU A 122 -21.55 0.90 66.04
CA GLU A 122 -20.69 0.47 64.94
C GLU A 122 -19.60 1.50 64.62
N SER A 123 -19.96 2.78 64.66
CA SER A 123 -19.02 3.90 64.45
C SER A 123 -17.89 3.88 65.49
N TYR A 124 -18.24 3.63 66.76
CA TYR A 124 -17.26 3.48 67.83
C TYR A 124 -16.36 2.26 67.64
N HIS A 125 -16.90 1.14 67.16
CA HIS A 125 -16.11 -0.04 66.84
C HIS A 125 -15.13 0.19 65.68
N VAL A 126 -15.56 0.91 64.64
CA VAL A 126 -14.69 1.29 63.51
C VAL A 126 -13.58 2.24 63.97
N TRP A 127 -13.92 3.25 64.80
CA TRP A 127 -12.94 4.17 65.36
C TRP A 127 -11.90 3.45 66.22
N THR A 128 -12.33 2.62 67.18
CA THR A 128 -11.42 1.89 68.07
C THR A 128 -10.54 0.89 67.31
N HIS A 129 -11.03 0.34 66.20
CA HIS A 129 -10.21 -0.46 65.30
C HIS A 129 -9.08 0.36 64.68
N TYR A 130 -9.36 1.56 64.15
CA TYR A 130 -8.33 2.44 63.60
C TYR A 130 -7.37 2.98 64.67
N GLU A 131 -7.84 3.24 65.88
CA GLU A 131 -6.99 3.70 66.99
C GLU A 131 -6.00 2.61 67.41
N ARG A 132 -6.45 1.36 67.50
CA ARG A 132 -5.62 0.23 67.93
C ARG A 132 -4.71 -0.30 66.82
N ASP A 133 -5.27 -0.49 65.63
CA ASP A 133 -4.62 -1.21 64.54
C ASP A 133 -4.02 -0.25 63.48
N GLY A 134 -4.28 1.05 63.63
CA GLY A 134 -3.89 2.09 62.67
C GLY A 134 -4.79 2.13 61.44
N ILE A 135 -4.67 3.18 60.63
CA ILE A 135 -5.38 3.32 59.34
C ILE A 135 -4.72 2.51 58.20
N GLY A 136 -3.75 1.66 58.53
CA GLY A 136 -2.87 0.99 57.57
C GLY A 136 -1.83 1.91 56.95
N GLY A 137 -1.00 1.35 56.06
CA GLY A 137 -0.11 2.15 55.23
C GLY A 137 -0.88 2.92 54.16
N GLU A 138 -0.24 3.91 53.54
CA GLU A 138 -0.80 4.64 52.40
C GLU A 138 -1.12 3.65 51.27
N MET A 139 -2.40 3.27 51.18
CA MET A 139 -2.87 2.43 50.09
C MET A 139 -2.84 3.30 48.83
N PRO A 140 -2.19 2.85 47.74
CA PRO A 140 -2.26 3.57 46.49
C PRO A 140 -3.74 3.72 46.14
N THR A 141 -4.19 4.96 45.98
CA THR A 141 -5.59 5.23 45.64
C THR A 141 -5.95 4.43 44.39
N ALA A 142 -7.22 4.04 44.26
CA ALA A 142 -7.69 3.34 43.06
C ALA A 142 -7.26 4.10 41.78
N GLU A 143 -7.22 5.43 41.87
CA GLU A 143 -6.70 6.33 40.84
C GLU A 143 -5.23 6.09 40.47
N ILE A 144 -4.33 5.87 41.43
CA ILE A 144 -2.90 5.56 41.17
C ILE A 144 -2.73 4.18 40.54
N ILE A 145 -3.48 3.18 41.01
CA ILE A 145 -3.47 1.82 40.44
C ILE A 145 -3.97 1.87 39.00
N ASP A 146 -5.09 2.52 38.75
CA ASP A 146 -5.68 2.65 37.42
C ASP A 146 -4.81 3.50 36.51
N TRP A 147 -4.18 4.56 37.00
CA TRP A 147 -3.24 5.37 36.22
C TRP A 147 -2.01 4.59 35.76
N THR A 148 -1.45 3.76 36.65
CA THR A 148 -0.28 2.93 36.32
C THR A 148 -0.65 1.87 35.27
N ARG A 149 -1.82 1.22 35.43
CA ARG A 149 -2.33 0.22 34.50
C ARG A 149 -2.72 0.84 33.14
N SER A 150 -3.33 2.01 33.19
CA SER A 150 -3.70 2.84 32.04
C SER A 150 -2.47 3.22 31.20
N ARG A 151 -1.36 3.64 31.84
CA ARG A 151 -0.07 3.89 31.17
C ARG A 151 0.52 2.65 30.52
N MET A 152 0.42 1.49 31.17
CA MET A 152 0.87 0.23 30.59
C MET A 152 0.15 -0.08 29.27
N TYR A 153 -1.18 0.03 29.23
CA TYR A 153 -1.95 -0.21 28.00
C TYR A 153 -1.61 0.78 26.87
N VAL A 154 -1.36 2.06 27.19
CA VAL A 154 -0.92 3.03 26.17
C VAL A 154 0.44 2.68 25.62
N ARG A 155 1.40 2.29 26.46
CA ARG A 155 2.74 1.89 26.01
C ARG A 155 2.68 0.65 25.13
N LEU A 156 1.92 -0.37 25.55
CA LEU A 156 1.73 -1.60 24.78
C LEU A 156 1.00 -1.34 23.45
N GLY A 157 -0.07 -0.53 23.48
CA GLY A 157 -0.80 -0.12 22.28
C GLY A 157 0.06 0.70 21.31
N ALA A 158 0.83 1.67 21.82
CA ALA A 158 1.76 2.46 21.01
C ALA A 158 2.86 1.58 20.39
N GLY A 159 3.42 0.64 21.16
CA GLY A 159 4.39 -0.34 20.64
C GLY A 159 3.81 -1.20 19.51
N GLY A 160 2.58 -1.70 19.67
CA GLY A 160 1.85 -2.41 18.61
C GLY A 160 1.58 -1.55 17.38
N GLY A 161 1.25 -0.28 17.56
CA GLY A 161 1.06 0.68 16.46
C GLY A 161 2.35 0.92 15.68
N ILE A 162 3.48 1.09 16.36
CA ILE A 162 4.80 1.24 15.73
C ILE A 162 5.17 -0.03 14.95
N ALA A 163 4.98 -1.22 15.54
CA ALA A 163 5.23 -2.48 14.85
C ALA A 163 4.36 -2.63 13.58
N ALA A 164 3.08 -2.24 13.63
CA ALA A 164 2.21 -2.23 12.47
C ALA A 164 2.73 -1.28 11.37
N ALA A 165 3.17 -0.07 11.73
CA ALA A 165 3.75 0.87 10.76
C ALA A 165 5.01 0.30 10.09
N VAL A 166 5.90 -0.32 10.85
CA VAL A 166 7.12 -0.97 10.31
C VAL A 166 6.76 -2.11 9.35
N LEU A 167 5.80 -2.95 9.71
CA LEU A 167 5.35 -4.05 8.85
C LEU A 167 4.68 -3.54 7.57
N LEU A 168 3.90 -2.46 7.64
CA LEU A 168 3.33 -1.81 6.46
C LEU A 168 4.43 -1.30 5.51
N ILE A 169 5.46 -0.64 6.04
CA ILE A 169 6.61 -0.19 5.24
C ILE A 169 7.31 -1.38 4.59
N ALA A 170 7.52 -2.47 5.33
CA ALA A 170 8.12 -3.69 4.80
C ALA A 170 7.28 -4.30 3.66
N MET A 171 5.95 -4.34 3.79
CA MET A 171 5.07 -4.81 2.71
C MET A 171 5.22 -3.98 1.43
N ILE A 172 5.26 -2.65 1.57
CA ILE A 172 5.44 -1.73 0.44
C ILE A 172 6.80 -1.95 -0.21
N ALA A 173 7.87 -2.09 0.58
CA ALA A 173 9.22 -2.34 0.08
C ALA A 173 9.33 -3.68 -0.67
N VAL A 174 8.73 -4.75 -0.13
CA VAL A 174 8.69 -6.07 -0.77
C VAL A 174 7.90 -6.02 -2.08
N GLY A 175 6.76 -5.33 -2.09
CA GLY A 175 5.96 -5.13 -3.29
C GLY A 175 6.71 -4.35 -4.37
N TRP A 176 7.45 -3.30 -3.98
CA TRP A 176 8.26 -2.50 -4.90
C TRP A 176 9.44 -3.29 -5.47
N ALA A 177 10.17 -4.01 -4.62
CA ALA A 177 11.26 -4.89 -5.03
C ALA A 177 10.78 -5.96 -6.03
N ALA A 178 9.67 -6.63 -5.72
CA ALA A 178 9.08 -7.66 -6.59
C ALA A 178 8.56 -7.12 -7.93
N ARG A 179 8.20 -5.82 -7.99
CA ARG A 179 7.85 -5.15 -9.25
C ARG A 179 9.09 -4.80 -10.06
N SER A 180 10.12 -4.26 -9.41
CA SER A 180 11.37 -3.84 -10.06
C SER A 180 12.12 -5.01 -10.71
N SER A 181 12.07 -6.20 -10.10
CA SER A 181 12.69 -7.40 -10.65
C SER A 181 12.01 -7.92 -11.93
N ARG A 182 10.72 -7.61 -12.13
CA ARG A 182 9.99 -7.98 -13.36
C ARG A 182 10.29 -7.06 -14.54
N SER A 183 10.78 -5.85 -14.29
CA SER A 183 11.09 -4.85 -15.31
C SER A 183 12.52 -4.93 -15.87
N ALA A 184 13.39 -5.79 -15.34
CA ALA A 184 14.76 -5.91 -15.83
C ALA A 184 14.79 -6.59 -17.23
N PRO A 185 15.33 -5.93 -18.28
CA PRO A 185 15.45 -6.54 -19.59
C PRO A 185 16.42 -7.73 -19.56
N PRO A 186 16.17 -8.80 -20.34
CA PRO A 186 17.05 -9.96 -20.36
C PRO A 186 18.45 -9.55 -20.83
N SER A 187 19.46 -9.82 -19.99
CA SER A 187 20.86 -9.59 -20.34
C SER A 187 21.20 -10.43 -21.57
N ARG A 188 21.50 -9.76 -22.68
CA ARG A 188 21.96 -10.38 -23.92
C ARG A 188 23.32 -11.03 -23.63
N ARG A 189 23.36 -12.34 -23.42
CA ARG A 189 24.63 -13.09 -23.37
C ARG A 189 25.19 -13.12 -24.79
N THR A 190 26.31 -12.46 -24.98
CA THR A 190 27.22 -12.59 -26.12
C THR A 190 27.95 -13.91 -26.06
#